data_AF-A0A6B2XLJ3-F1
#
_entry.id   AF-A0A6B2XLJ3-F1
#
_cell.length_a   1.000
_cell.length_b   1.000
_cell.length_c   1.000
_cell.angle_alpha   90.00
_cell.angle_beta   90.00
_cell.angle_gamma   90.00
#
_symmetry.space_group_name_H-M   'P 1'
#
loop_
_entity.id
_entity.type
_entity.pdbx_description
1 polymer ?
#
loop_
_entity_poly.entity_id
_entity_poly.type
_entity_poly.pdbx_seq_one_letter_code
_entity_poly.pdbx_strand_id
1 'polypeptide(L)' 'DSRQKWPAYQEAYQAVLDRTSSETAPWHVVPADRKWFARLAVSELLLDALRRLDLGWPPADFDIEVEKKRLAAT' A
#
# COMPACT_ATOMS: atom_id res chain seq x y z
N ASP A 1 27.04 19.07 -0.62
CA ASP A 1 27.10 17.72 -0.05
C ASP A 1 26.19 16.71 -0.78
N SER A 2 24.88 16.60 -0.55
CA SER A 2 24.02 15.68 -1.37
C SER A 2 23.40 16.33 -2.60
N ARG A 3 22.98 17.60 -2.53
CA ARG A 3 22.36 18.34 -3.65
C ARG A 3 23.24 18.46 -4.89
N GLN A 4 24.57 18.50 -4.73
CA GLN A 4 25.51 18.54 -5.86
C GLN A 4 25.51 17.25 -6.67
N LYS A 5 25.11 16.13 -6.04
CA LYS A 5 24.99 14.81 -6.68
C LYS A 5 23.60 14.57 -7.28
N TRP A 6 22.74 15.59 -7.33
CA TRP A 6 21.37 15.45 -7.84
C TRP A 6 21.31 14.79 -9.23
N PRO A 7 22.15 15.16 -10.22
CA PRO A 7 22.14 14.49 -11.52
C PRO A 7 22.45 12.98 -11.42
N ALA A 8 23.44 12.61 -10.62
CA ALA A 8 23.82 11.21 -10.41
C ALA A 8 22.71 10.40 -9.70
N TYR A 9 21.98 11.01 -8.77
CA TYR A 9 20.80 10.36 -8.18
C TYR A 9 19.68 10.16 -9.19
N GLN A 10 19.41 11.14 -10.06
CA GLN A 10 18.38 11.00 -11.10
C GLN A 10 18.73 9.87 -12.07
N GLU A 11 19.99 9.78 -12.50
CA GLU A 11 20.46 8.68 -13.35
C GLU A 11 20.32 7.32 -12.66
N ALA A 12 20.72 7.22 -11.38
CA ALA A 12 20.59 5.98 -10.61
C ALA A 12 19.12 5.55 -10.45
N TYR A 13 18.21 6.49 -10.13
CA TYR A 13 16.78 6.18 -10.05
C TYR A 13 16.19 5.76 -11.40
N GLN A 14 16.56 6.44 -12.49
CA GLN A 14 16.11 6.05 -13.83
C GLN A 14 16.54 4.61 -14.14
N ALA A 15 17.80 4.24 -13.86
CA ALA A 15 18.28 2.88 -14.07
C ALA A 15 17.53 1.84 -13.22
N VAL A 16 17.12 2.17 -11.99
CA VAL A 16 16.27 1.28 -11.17
C VAL A 16 14.90 1.09 -11.83
N LEU A 17 14.25 2.17 -12.25
CA LEU A 17 12.93 2.12 -12.87
C LEU A 17 12.95 1.31 -14.17
N ASP A 18 13.93 1.56 -15.04
CA ASP A 18 14.05 0.88 -16.33
C ASP A 18 14.30 -0.62 -16.19
N ARG A 19 15.06 -1.03 -15.16
CA ARG A 19 15.53 -2.42 -15.03
C ARG A 19 14.68 -3.29 -14.11
N THR A 20 13.88 -2.68 -13.23
CA THR A 20 13.21 -3.42 -12.15
C THR A 20 11.71 -3.19 -12.07
N SER A 21 11.16 -2.22 -12.82
CA SER A 21 9.71 -2.09 -12.93
C SER A 21 9.18 -3.17 -13.87
N SER A 22 8.43 -4.12 -13.33
CA SER A 22 7.84 -5.23 -14.09
C SER A 22 6.32 -5.23 -13.98
N GLU A 23 5.65 -6.03 -14.81
CA GLU A 23 4.19 -6.13 -14.80
C GLU A 23 3.65 -6.62 -13.44
N THR A 24 4.34 -7.56 -12.80
CA THR A 24 3.92 -8.13 -11.50
C THR A 24 4.37 -7.30 -10.30
N ALA A 25 5.37 -6.42 -10.47
CA ALA A 25 5.91 -5.56 -9.43
C ALA A 25 6.28 -4.17 -10.01
N PRO A 26 5.28 -3.35 -10.36
CA PRO A 26 5.52 -2.06 -10.98
C PRO A 26 6.04 -1.03 -9.96
N TRP A 27 6.98 -0.20 -10.40
CA TRP A 27 7.31 1.04 -9.69
C TRP A 27 6.35 2.17 -10.09
N HIS A 28 5.99 3.02 -9.14
CA HIS A 28 5.17 4.21 -9.36
C HIS A 28 5.94 5.48 -8.97
N VAL A 29 6.09 6.43 -9.90
CA VAL A 29 6.68 7.75 -9.61
C VAL A 29 5.58 8.71 -9.15
N VAL A 30 5.65 9.17 -7.90
CA VAL A 30 4.63 10.04 -7.29
C VAL A 30 5.13 11.49 -7.21
N PRO A 31 4.45 12.46 -7.84
CA PRO A 31 4.76 13.88 -7.65
C PRO A 31 4.64 14.29 -6.17
N ALA A 32 5.74 14.78 -5.60
CA ALA A 32 5.85 14.96 -4.14
C ALA A 32 5.99 16.41 -3.65
N ASP A 33 6.03 17.39 -4.56
CA ASP A 33 6.14 18.82 -4.19
C ASP A 33 4.99 19.26 -3.27
N ARG A 34 3.79 18.69 -3.47
CA ARG A 34 2.63 18.88 -2.60
C ARG A 34 2.42 17.67 -1.71
N LYS A 35 2.75 17.81 -0.42
CA LYS A 35 2.67 16.72 0.58
C LYS A 35 1.30 16.05 0.67
N TRP A 36 0.21 16.83 0.61
CA TRP A 36 -1.15 16.26 0.69
C TRP A 36 -1.46 15.36 -0.51
N PHE A 37 -0.98 15.74 -1.69
CA PHE A 37 -1.20 14.99 -2.92
C PHE A 37 -0.42 13.69 -2.92
N ALA A 38 0.87 13.73 -2.52
CA ALA A 38 1.67 12.51 -2.39
C ALA A 38 1.04 11.51 -1.41
N ARG A 39 0.52 11.98 -0.28
CA ARG A 39 -0.19 11.12 0.68
C ARG A 39 -1.45 10.50 0.10
N LEU A 40 -2.24 11.29 -0.65
CA LEU A 40 -3.43 10.78 -1.32
C LEU A 40 -3.06 9.71 -2.36
N ALA A 41 -2.11 10.00 -3.24
CA ALA A 41 -1.70 9.09 -4.31
C ALA A 41 -1.18 7.75 -3.76
N VAL A 42 -0.35 7.78 -2.73
CA VAL A 42 0.17 6.55 -2.08
C VAL A 42 -0.96 5.76 -1.41
N SER A 43 -1.89 6.43 -0.72
CA SER A 43 -3.04 5.76 -0.09
C SER A 43 -3.95 5.09 -1.11
N GLU A 44 -4.22 5.73 -2.25
CA GLU A 44 -5.02 5.15 -3.33
C GLU A 44 -4.35 3.93 -3.96
N LEU A 45 -3.03 3.99 -4.24
CA LEU A 45 -2.27 2.85 -4.76
C LEU A 45 -2.30 1.66 -3.79
N LEU A 46 -2.15 1.91 -2.49
CA LEU A 46 -2.21 0.88 -1.47
C LEU A 46 -3.62 0.27 -1.35
N LEU A 47 -4.65 1.12 -1.34
CA LEU A 47 -6.04 0.69 -1.26
C LEU A 47 -6.43 -0.19 -2.46
N ASP A 48 -6.06 0.24 -3.67
CA ASP A 48 -6.32 -0.51 -4.89
C ASP A 48 -5.60 -1.87 -4.89
N ALA A 49 -4.32 -1.91 -4.47
CA ALA A 49 -3.59 -3.15 -4.31
C ALA A 49 -4.23 -4.11 -3.32
N LEU A 50 -4.70 -3.61 -2.16
CA LEU A 50 -5.38 -4.44 -1.16
C LEU A 50 -6.77 -4.90 -1.61
N ARG A 51 -7.52 -4.06 -2.32
CA ARG A 51 -8.84 -4.43 -2.86
C ARG A 51 -8.77 -5.58 -3.85
N ARG A 52 -7.73 -5.63 -4.68
CA ARG A 52 -7.50 -6.73 -5.63
C ARG A 52 -7.27 -8.10 -4.97
N LEU A 53 -6.89 -8.14 -3.69
CA LEU A 53 -6.72 -9.37 -2.95
C LEU A 53 -8.06 -10.00 -2.49
N ASP A 54 -9.18 -9.27 -2.63
CA ASP A 54 -10.52 -9.72 -2.25
C ASP A 54 -10.58 -10.29 -0.81
N LEU A 55 -10.02 -9.54 0.14
CA LEU A 55 -9.91 -9.97 1.53
C LEU A 55 -11.25 -9.80 2.26
N GLY A 56 -11.69 -10.88 2.91
CA GLY A 56 -12.82 -10.89 3.83
C GLY A 56 -12.39 -11.19 5.27
N TRP A 57 -13.26 -10.87 6.23
CA TRP A 57 -13.09 -11.37 7.59
C TRP A 57 -13.33 -12.88 7.64
N PRO A 58 -12.51 -13.65 8.38
CA PRO A 58 -12.79 -15.06 8.56
C PRO A 58 -14.14 -15.24 9.29
N PRO A 59 -14.91 -16.29 8.95
CA PRO A 59 -16.10 -16.61 9.72
C PRO A 59 -15.71 -17.00 11.16
N ALA A 60 -16.63 -16.83 12.10
CA ALA A 60 -16.45 -17.35 13.45
C ALA A 60 -16.33 -18.88 13.41
N ASP A 61 -15.45 -19.44 14.23
CA ASP A 61 -15.28 -20.87 14.46
C ASP A 61 -16.20 -21.41 15.58
N PHE A 62 -17.04 -20.54 16.14
CA PHE A 62 -18.05 -20.84 17.15
C PHE A 62 -19.44 -20.34 16.74
N ASP A 63 -20.47 -20.84 17.42
CA ASP A 63 -21.84 -20.37 17.24
C ASP A 63 -22.02 -19.01 17.94
N ILE A 64 -22.12 -17.96 17.12
CA ILE A 64 -22.26 -16.57 17.57
C ILE A 64 -23.50 -16.38 18.45
N GLU A 65 -24.60 -17.06 18.17
CA GLU A 65 -25.86 -16.88 18.91
C GLU A 65 -25.81 -17.57 20.28
N VAL A 66 -25.09 -18.70 20.39
CA VAL A 66 -24.81 -19.35 21.68
C VAL A 66 -23.96 -18.45 22.57
N GLU A 67 -22.87 -17.89 22.03
CA GLU A 67 -21.97 -17.04 22.82
C GLU A 67 -22.61 -15.71 23.23
N LYS A 68 -23.43 -15.10 22.36
CA LYS A 68 -24.23 -13.90 22.73
C LYS A 68 -25.16 -14.17 23.92
N LYS A 69 -25.82 -15.34 23.95
CA LYS A 69 -26.69 -15.72 25.08
C LYS A 69 -25.92 -15.94 26.38
N ARG A 70 -24.74 -16.54 26.32
CA ARG A 70 -23.86 -16.73 27.50
C ARG A 70 -23.41 -15.39 28.08
N LEU A 71 -22.98 -14.46 27.22
CA LEU A 71 -22.54 -13.14 27.64
C LEU A 71 -23.65 -12.36 28.34
N ALA A 72 -24.88 -12.41 27.81
CA ALA A 72 -26.04 -11.71 28.38
C ALA A 72 -26.52 -12.28 29.73
N ALA A 73 -26.09 -13.49 30.10
CA ALA A 73 -26.44 -14.15 31.36
C ALA A 73 -25.43 -13.89 32.50
N THR A 74 -24.35 -13.14 32.23
CA THR A 74 -23.35 -12.70 33.21
C THR A 74 -23.64 -11.28 33.66
#